data_AF-A0AAD4N321-F1
#
_entry.id   AF-A0AAD4N321-F1
#
_cell.length_a   1.000
_cell.length_b   1.000
_cell.length_c   1.000
_cell.angle_alpha   90.00
_cell.angle_beta   90.00
_cell.angle_gamma   90.00
#
_symmetry.space_group_name_H-M   'P 1'
#
loop_
_entity.id
_entity.type
_entity.pdbx_description
1 polymer ?
#
loop_
_entity_poly.entity_id
_entity_poly.type
_entity_poly.pdbx_seq_one_letter_code
_entity_poly.pdbx_strand_id
1 'polypeptide(L)'
;MVHYKLHYFDSRGWAEPIRLILQYAGQKYYEERYSIPDWETYWPEKKKAFPYEKVPVLEVDGKQLAECYAIARFLALQYDLAGRDAWERAKVDEIADFHKDVAREIAPYFQTKRGYREGDAAKLRESVFLPALEKYFPFFLKRLQESGSGYFVKSGITWVDFLVADYLTNVVIHGDGVLESQFPNLEEYRQRILRNPKIKDYISSRKQSDI
;
A
#
# COMPACT_ATOMS: atom_id res chain seq x y z
N MET A 1 7.72 -20.36 16.93
CA MET A 1 7.05 -19.14 16.45
C MET A 1 7.74 -18.72 15.17
N VAL A 2 7.00 -18.38 14.12
CA VAL A 2 7.57 -17.88 12.86
C VAL A 2 8.25 -16.54 13.13
N HIS A 3 9.47 -16.37 12.66
CA HIS A 3 10.21 -15.12 12.74
C HIS A 3 10.12 -14.36 11.43
N TYR A 4 9.45 -13.20 11.48
CA TYR A 4 9.38 -12.27 10.36
C TYR A 4 10.38 -11.14 10.51
N LYS A 5 11.13 -10.86 9.45
CA LYS A 5 11.97 -9.65 9.33
C LYS A 5 11.63 -8.91 8.04
N LEU A 6 11.16 -7.67 8.16
CA LEU A 6 10.82 -6.80 7.04
C LEU A 6 11.97 -5.82 6.76
N HIS A 7 12.37 -5.71 5.50
CA HIS A 7 13.40 -4.81 5.03
C HIS A 7 12.77 -3.72 4.17
N TYR A 8 12.89 -2.45 4.58
CA TYR A 8 12.41 -1.33 3.77
C TYR A 8 13.05 0.00 4.17
N PHE A 9 12.75 1.06 3.43
CA PHE A 9 13.12 2.42 3.82
C PHE A 9 12.37 2.87 5.08
N ASP A 10 12.92 3.86 5.80
CA ASP A 10 12.26 4.53 6.93
C ASP A 10 11.15 5.50 6.46
N SER A 11 10.20 4.94 5.71
CA SER A 11 9.01 5.58 5.13
C SER A 11 7.87 4.55 5.01
N ARG A 12 6.64 4.97 4.66
CA ARG A 12 5.53 4.01 4.44
C ARG A 12 5.76 3.21 3.17
N GLY A 13 5.60 3.87 2.03
CA GLY A 13 5.84 3.33 0.69
C GLY A 13 5.21 1.95 0.47
N TRP A 14 5.88 1.13 -0.32
CA TRP A 14 5.40 -0.22 -0.67
C TRP A 14 5.41 -1.22 0.49
N ALA A 15 6.03 -0.89 1.62
CA ALA A 15 6.02 -1.74 2.81
C ALA A 15 4.81 -1.50 3.72
N GLU A 16 4.12 -0.37 3.59
CA GLU A 16 3.03 -0.04 4.52
C GLU A 16 1.88 -1.04 4.50
N PRO A 17 1.39 -1.53 3.34
CA PRO A 17 0.37 -2.58 3.34
C PRO A 17 0.83 -3.84 4.09
N ILE A 18 2.12 -4.18 4.01
CA ILE A 18 2.72 -5.32 4.74
C ILE A 18 2.68 -5.08 6.24
N ARG A 19 3.06 -3.87 6.68
CA ARG A 19 2.99 -3.47 8.10
C ARG A 19 1.55 -3.53 8.60
N LEU A 20 0.59 -3.00 7.85
CA LEU A 20 -0.83 -3.01 8.24
C LEU A 20 -1.38 -4.44 8.37
N ILE A 21 -1.00 -5.37 7.49
CA ILE A 21 -1.38 -6.78 7.60
C ILE A 21 -0.83 -7.40 8.89
N LEU A 22 0.46 -7.22 9.18
CA LEU A 22 1.11 -7.77 10.37
C LEU A 22 0.52 -7.17 11.66
N GLN A 23 0.25 -5.87 11.68
CA GLN A 23 -0.40 -5.19 12.79
C GLN A 23 -1.84 -5.70 13.00
N TYR A 24 -2.62 -5.83 11.91
CA TYR A 24 -3.98 -6.37 11.99
C TYR A 24 -4.01 -7.81 12.50
N ALA A 25 -3.02 -8.62 12.13
CA ALA A 25 -2.88 -10.00 12.59
C ALA A 25 -2.36 -10.10 14.04
N GLY A 26 -1.88 -9.00 14.65
CA GLY A 26 -1.17 -9.04 15.93
C GLY A 26 0.15 -9.79 15.86
N GLN A 27 0.73 -9.94 14.66
CA GLN A 27 1.97 -10.66 14.43
C GLN A 27 3.16 -9.77 14.78
N LYS A 28 3.98 -10.22 15.72
CA LYS A 28 5.27 -9.59 16.00
C LYS A 28 6.24 -9.83 14.85
N TYR A 29 6.98 -8.80 14.47
CA TYR A 29 8.01 -8.86 13.45
C TYR A 29 9.13 -7.89 13.81
N TYR A 30 10.32 -8.15 13.28
CA TYR A 30 11.41 -7.18 13.28
C TYR A 30 11.38 -6.38 11.97
N GLU A 31 11.72 -5.10 12.05
CA GLU A 31 11.85 -4.26 10.86
C GLU A 31 13.23 -3.63 10.81
N GLU A 32 13.94 -3.89 9.72
CA GLU A 32 15.17 -3.21 9.39
C GLU A 32 14.84 -2.04 8.46
N ARG A 33 15.04 -0.81 8.97
CA ARG A 33 14.71 0.42 8.25
C ARG A 33 15.93 1.12 7.72
N TYR A 34 15.85 1.58 6.47
CA TYR A 34 16.96 2.20 5.75
C TYR A 34 16.72 3.67 5.47
N SER A 35 17.74 4.50 5.68
CA SER A 35 17.72 5.89 5.24
C SER A 35 17.87 5.96 3.72
N ILE A 36 17.11 6.84 3.06
CA ILE A 36 17.17 7.02 1.59
C ILE A 36 18.55 7.56 1.15
N PRO A 37 19.16 8.58 1.79
CA PRO A 37 20.54 8.99 1.50
C PRO A 37 21.58 7.86 1.58
N ASP A 38 21.37 6.89 2.48
CA ASP A 38 22.27 5.76 2.64
C ASP A 38 22.09 4.71 1.53
N TRP A 39 20.93 4.69 0.88
CA TRP A 39 20.61 3.76 -0.20
C TRP A 39 21.51 3.96 -1.43
N GLU A 40 21.80 5.21 -1.80
CA GLU A 40 22.62 5.49 -2.98
C GLU A 40 24.13 5.40 -2.65
N THR A 41 24.51 5.66 -1.40
CA THR A 41 25.92 5.82 -1.00
C THR A 41 26.53 4.57 -0.37
N TYR A 42 25.80 3.86 0.51
CA TYR A 42 26.34 2.76 1.34
C TYR A 42 25.72 1.39 1.04
N TRP A 43 24.67 1.36 0.23
CA TRP A 43 23.86 0.18 -0.05
C TRP A 43 24.23 -0.73 -1.24
N PRO A 44 25.20 -0.43 -2.14
CA PRO A 44 25.43 -1.25 -3.34
C PRO A 44 25.70 -2.74 -3.07
N GLU A 45 26.37 -3.07 -1.96
CA GLU A 45 26.64 -4.47 -1.60
C GLU A 45 25.46 -5.12 -0.86
N LYS A 46 24.73 -4.36 -0.02
CA LYS A 46 23.55 -4.91 0.69
C LYS A 46 22.40 -5.23 -0.26
N LYS A 47 22.17 -4.47 -1.33
CA LYS A 47 21.11 -4.80 -2.31
C LYS A 47 21.34 -6.12 -3.02
N LYS A 48 22.60 -6.54 -3.25
CA LYS A 48 22.92 -7.82 -3.90
C LYS A 48 22.48 -9.02 -3.06
N ALA A 49 22.27 -8.82 -1.76
CA ALA A 49 21.74 -9.83 -0.85
C ALA A 49 20.21 -9.99 -0.93
N PHE A 50 19.51 -9.13 -1.70
CA PHE A 50 18.06 -9.19 -1.86
C PHE A 50 17.66 -9.67 -3.26
N PRO A 51 16.52 -10.37 -3.39
CA PRO A 51 16.00 -10.74 -4.70
C PRO A 51 15.71 -9.48 -5.51
N TYR A 52 16.13 -9.51 -6.78
CA TYR A 52 15.94 -8.40 -7.72
C TYR A 52 16.60 -7.08 -7.30
N GLU A 53 17.51 -7.10 -6.32
CA GLU A 53 18.23 -5.95 -5.78
C GLU A 53 17.33 -4.80 -5.30
N LYS A 54 16.13 -5.13 -4.80
CA LYS A 54 15.10 -4.17 -4.38
C LYS A 54 14.50 -4.54 -3.03
N VAL A 55 13.91 -3.53 -2.40
CA VAL A 55 13.04 -3.67 -1.23
C VAL A 55 11.62 -3.19 -1.60
N PRO A 56 10.54 -3.72 -0.98
CA PRO A 56 10.53 -4.52 0.24
C PRO A 56 10.92 -5.99 0.04
N VAL A 57 11.53 -6.54 1.10
CA VAL A 57 11.78 -7.98 1.27
C VAL A 57 11.29 -8.40 2.65
N LEU A 58 10.55 -9.51 2.71
CA LEU A 58 10.19 -10.18 3.94
C LEU A 58 11.02 -11.45 4.07
N GLU A 59 11.73 -11.60 5.18
CA GLU A 59 12.32 -12.86 5.61
C GLU A 59 11.33 -13.62 6.48
N VAL A 60 11.12 -14.90 6.17
CA VAL A 60 10.29 -15.85 6.91
C VAL A 60 11.18 -17.00 7.34
N ASP A 61 11.57 -17.03 8.62
CA ASP A 61 12.52 -18.00 9.16
C ASP A 61 13.81 -18.11 8.31
N GLY A 62 14.34 -16.94 7.89
CA GLY A 62 15.54 -16.81 7.06
C GLY A 62 15.34 -16.99 5.55
N LYS A 63 14.12 -17.30 5.08
CA LYS A 63 13.80 -17.38 3.64
C LYS A 63 13.26 -16.05 3.14
N GLN A 64 13.86 -15.51 2.08
CA GLN A 64 13.46 -14.22 1.52
C GLN A 64 12.30 -14.34 0.52
N LEU A 65 11.34 -13.43 0.64
CA LEU A 65 10.27 -13.16 -0.32
C LEU A 65 10.27 -11.66 -0.66
N ALA A 66 10.47 -11.33 -1.93
CA ALA A 66 10.43 -9.96 -2.44
C ALA A 66 9.06 -9.64 -3.07
N GLU A 67 8.92 -8.40 -3.58
CA GLU A 67 7.71 -7.84 -4.23
C GLU A 67 6.53 -7.64 -3.27
N CYS A 68 6.11 -6.38 -3.08
CA CYS A 68 5.12 -6.02 -2.07
C CYS A 68 3.78 -6.77 -2.20
N TYR A 69 3.29 -6.98 -3.41
CA TYR A 69 2.03 -7.72 -3.67
C TYR A 69 2.18 -9.21 -3.34
N ALA A 70 3.34 -9.81 -3.64
CA ALA A 70 3.60 -11.21 -3.34
C ALA A 70 3.71 -11.42 -1.82
N ILE A 71 4.44 -10.53 -1.13
CA ILE A 71 4.54 -10.54 0.34
C ILE A 71 3.17 -10.35 0.98
N ALA A 72 2.41 -9.34 0.55
CA ALA A 72 1.09 -9.03 1.10
C ALA A 72 0.12 -10.21 0.91
N ARG A 73 0.06 -10.81 -0.29
CA ARG A 73 -0.75 -12.00 -0.56
C ARG A 73 -0.33 -13.21 0.27
N PHE A 74 0.97 -13.45 0.41
CA PHE A 74 1.49 -14.53 1.24
C PHE A 74 1.01 -14.40 2.68
N LEU A 75 1.20 -13.22 3.29
CA LEU A 75 0.74 -12.94 4.66
C LEU A 75 -0.79 -13.01 4.76
N ALA A 76 -1.50 -12.54 3.74
CA ALA A 76 -2.95 -12.58 3.72
C ALA A 76 -3.50 -14.00 3.80
N LEU A 77 -2.82 -14.98 3.18
CA LEU A 77 -3.16 -16.39 3.29
C LEU A 77 -2.87 -16.97 4.68
N GLN A 78 -1.86 -16.44 5.40
CA GLN A 78 -1.54 -16.90 6.76
C GLN A 78 -2.53 -16.39 7.80
N TYR A 79 -3.20 -15.27 7.53
CA TYR A 79 -4.00 -14.53 8.51
C TYR A 79 -5.46 -14.32 8.07
N ASP A 80 -5.97 -15.15 7.16
CA ASP A 80 -7.36 -15.12 6.69
C ASP A 80 -7.81 -13.76 6.11
N LEU A 81 -6.91 -13.06 5.45
CA LEU A 81 -7.12 -11.75 4.80
C LEU A 81 -7.13 -11.83 3.27
N ALA A 82 -7.17 -13.04 2.70
CA ALA A 82 -7.13 -13.25 1.25
C ALA A 82 -8.52 -13.36 0.60
N GLY A 83 -9.61 -13.43 1.37
CA GLY A 83 -10.94 -13.77 0.89
C GLY A 83 -11.33 -15.23 1.22
N ARG A 84 -12.63 -15.50 1.33
CA ARG A 84 -13.12 -16.75 1.96
C ARG A 84 -12.99 -18.01 1.10
N ASP A 85 -13.03 -17.83 -0.22
CA ASP A 85 -13.04 -18.91 -1.19
C ASP A 85 -12.16 -18.58 -2.40
N ALA A 86 -11.96 -19.55 -3.30
CA ALA A 86 -11.08 -19.38 -4.46
C ALA A 86 -11.51 -18.23 -5.37
N TRP A 87 -12.82 -17.98 -5.51
CA TRP A 87 -13.34 -16.92 -6.35
C TRP A 87 -13.11 -15.55 -5.71
N GLU A 88 -13.42 -15.40 -4.42
CA GLU A 88 -13.18 -14.16 -3.71
C GLU A 88 -11.69 -13.82 -3.65
N ARG A 89 -10.81 -14.81 -3.47
CA ARG A 89 -9.35 -14.63 -3.57
C ARG A 89 -8.93 -14.12 -4.94
N ALA A 90 -9.48 -14.68 -6.02
CA ALA A 90 -9.22 -14.19 -7.37
C ALA A 90 -9.74 -12.75 -7.57
N LYS A 91 -10.89 -12.39 -6.99
CA LYS A 91 -11.40 -11.00 -7.03
C LYS A 91 -10.52 -10.04 -6.22
N VAL A 92 -9.99 -10.46 -5.08
CA VAL A 92 -9.02 -9.65 -4.31
C VAL A 92 -7.76 -9.41 -5.14
N ASP A 93 -7.23 -10.45 -5.79
CA ASP A 93 -6.06 -10.35 -6.66
C ASP A 93 -6.32 -9.44 -7.88
N GLU A 94 -7.48 -9.57 -8.51
CA GLU A 94 -7.90 -8.70 -9.62
C GLU A 94 -7.91 -7.22 -9.21
N ILE A 95 -8.40 -6.89 -8.01
CA ILE A 95 -8.42 -5.51 -7.51
C ILE A 95 -7.00 -5.02 -7.20
N ALA A 96 -6.14 -5.89 -6.69
CA ALA A 96 -4.75 -5.53 -6.42
C ALA A 96 -3.97 -5.27 -7.72
N ASP A 97 -4.16 -6.09 -8.75
CA ASP A 97 -3.54 -5.88 -10.06
C ASP A 97 -4.05 -4.59 -10.71
N PHE A 98 -5.37 -4.32 -10.63
CA PHE A 98 -5.92 -3.04 -11.07
C PHE A 98 -5.32 -1.86 -10.31
N HIS A 99 -5.19 -1.95 -8.97
CA HIS A 99 -4.51 -0.94 -8.17
C HIS A 99 -3.06 -0.71 -8.63
N LYS A 100 -2.34 -1.77 -8.99
CA LYS A 100 -0.96 -1.66 -9.49
C LYS A 100 -0.88 -0.83 -10.77
N ASP A 101 -1.82 -0.99 -11.69
CA ASP A 101 -1.91 -0.19 -12.91
C ASP A 101 -2.21 1.29 -12.60
N VAL A 102 -3.17 1.56 -11.70
CA VAL A 102 -3.51 2.92 -11.25
C VAL A 102 -2.30 3.59 -10.61
N ALA A 103 -1.63 2.89 -9.69
CA ALA A 103 -0.44 3.41 -9.00
C ALA A 103 0.71 3.69 -9.98
N ARG A 104 0.88 2.86 -11.02
CA ARG A 104 1.90 3.08 -12.07
C ARG A 104 1.61 4.32 -12.90
N GLU A 105 0.35 4.55 -13.27
CA GLU A 105 -0.04 5.71 -14.08
C GLU A 105 0.16 7.02 -13.31
N ILE A 106 -0.15 7.03 -12.00
CA ILE A 106 -0.05 8.21 -11.15
C ILE A 106 1.38 8.42 -10.59
N ALA A 107 2.22 7.38 -10.55
CA ALA A 107 3.58 7.44 -10.01
C ALA A 107 4.41 8.66 -10.46
N PRO A 108 4.41 9.08 -11.76
CA PRO A 108 5.10 10.29 -12.19
C PRO A 108 4.76 11.53 -11.36
N TYR A 109 3.48 11.76 -11.06
CA TYR A 109 3.05 12.91 -10.28
C TYR A 109 3.61 12.87 -8.86
N PHE A 110 3.44 11.74 -8.15
CA PHE A 110 3.95 11.61 -6.78
C PHE A 110 5.47 11.69 -6.72
N GLN A 111 6.18 11.07 -7.66
CA GLN A 111 7.65 11.12 -7.70
C GLN A 111 8.15 12.55 -7.90
N THR A 112 7.53 13.31 -8.82
CA THR A 112 7.92 14.70 -9.06
C THR A 112 7.52 15.63 -7.93
N LYS A 113 6.30 15.51 -7.38
CA LYS A 113 5.82 16.30 -6.23
C LYS A 113 6.72 16.11 -5.00
N ARG A 114 7.34 14.93 -4.83
CA ARG A 114 8.24 14.59 -3.72
C ARG A 114 9.73 14.84 -4.01
N GLY A 115 10.07 15.30 -5.21
CA GLY A 115 11.47 15.56 -5.59
C GLY A 115 12.30 14.33 -5.95
N TYR A 116 11.69 13.14 -6.13
CA TYR A 116 12.38 11.92 -6.57
C TYR A 116 12.51 11.81 -8.10
N ARG A 117 11.86 12.71 -8.83
CA ARG A 117 11.89 12.75 -10.30
C ARG A 117 11.86 14.19 -10.77
N GLU A 118 12.79 14.58 -11.62
CA GLU A 118 12.75 15.87 -12.31
C GLU A 118 11.46 16.01 -13.14
N GLY A 119 10.82 17.18 -13.06
CA GLY A 119 9.61 17.48 -13.81
C GLY A 119 8.80 18.63 -13.22
N ASP A 120 7.66 18.91 -13.85
CA ASP A 120 6.69 19.90 -13.40
C ASP A 120 5.49 19.19 -12.75
N ALA A 121 5.43 19.23 -11.42
CA ALA A 121 4.36 18.61 -10.65
C ALA A 121 2.99 19.25 -10.94
N ALA A 122 2.93 20.55 -11.22
CA ALA A 122 1.66 21.23 -11.54
C ALA A 122 1.15 20.77 -12.91
N LYS A 123 2.03 20.66 -13.91
CA LYS A 123 1.66 20.08 -15.21
C LYS A 123 1.22 18.62 -15.09
N LEU A 124 1.94 17.80 -14.32
CA LEU A 124 1.57 16.39 -14.09
C LEU A 124 0.27 16.25 -13.30
N ARG A 125 -0.05 17.22 -12.43
CA ARG A 125 -1.33 17.27 -11.73
C ARG A 125 -2.49 17.29 -12.73
N GLU A 126 -2.46 18.23 -13.66
CA GLU A 126 -3.53 18.44 -14.64
C GLU A 126 -3.55 17.37 -15.75
N SER A 127 -2.39 16.90 -16.18
CA SER A 127 -2.28 15.99 -17.35
C SER A 127 -2.28 14.50 -17.01
N VAL A 128 -1.99 14.13 -15.75
CA VAL A 128 -1.86 12.73 -15.34
C VAL A 128 -2.68 12.43 -14.10
N PHE A 129 -2.45 13.15 -13.00
CA PHE A 129 -3.04 12.82 -11.70
C PHE A 129 -4.57 12.95 -11.72
N LEU A 130 -5.10 14.15 -11.99
CA LEU A 130 -6.55 14.38 -11.97
C LEU A 130 -7.29 13.50 -13.00
N PRO A 131 -6.84 13.39 -14.27
CA PRO A 131 -7.48 12.48 -15.22
C PRO A 131 -7.47 11.02 -14.78
N ALA A 132 -6.39 10.54 -14.15
CA ALA A 132 -6.32 9.17 -13.65
C ALA A 132 -7.29 8.95 -12.47
N LEU A 133 -7.47 9.94 -11.58
CA LEU A 133 -8.48 9.85 -10.52
C LEU A 133 -9.89 9.73 -11.11
N GLU A 134 -10.26 10.63 -12.01
CA GLU A 134 -11.57 10.63 -12.68
C GLU A 134 -11.83 9.32 -13.44
N LYS A 135 -10.81 8.80 -14.11
CA LYS A 135 -10.88 7.54 -14.85
C LYS A 135 -11.04 6.32 -13.94
N TYR A 136 -10.27 6.22 -12.87
CA TYR A 136 -10.12 4.96 -12.14
C TYR A 136 -10.90 4.87 -10.83
N PHE A 137 -11.09 5.97 -10.13
CA PHE A 137 -11.71 5.95 -8.80
C PHE A 137 -13.18 5.52 -8.80
N PRO A 138 -13.99 5.81 -9.84
CA PRO A 138 -15.33 5.24 -9.97
C PRO A 138 -15.37 3.71 -9.95
N PHE A 139 -14.32 3.02 -10.44
CA PHE A 139 -14.28 1.56 -10.40
C PHE A 139 -14.08 1.03 -8.98
N PHE A 140 -13.22 1.66 -8.15
CA PHE A 140 -13.10 1.28 -6.74
C PHE A 140 -14.43 1.47 -6.00
N LEU A 141 -15.10 2.61 -6.23
CA LEU A 141 -16.42 2.88 -5.67
C LEU A 141 -17.46 1.82 -6.06
N LYS A 142 -17.50 1.45 -7.34
CA LYS A 142 -18.39 0.40 -7.84
C LYS A 142 -18.12 -0.93 -7.13
N ARG A 143 -16.86 -1.33 -6.94
CA ARG A 143 -16.52 -2.58 -6.23
C ARG A 143 -16.94 -2.56 -4.76
N LEU A 144 -16.76 -1.44 -4.07
CA LEU A 144 -17.25 -1.27 -2.69
C LEU A 144 -18.78 -1.37 -2.59
N GLN A 145 -19.49 -0.83 -3.58
CA GLN A 145 -20.96 -0.92 -3.64
C GLN A 145 -21.43 -2.35 -3.93
N GLU A 146 -20.78 -3.03 -4.89
CA GLU A 146 -21.10 -4.42 -5.27
C GLU A 146 -20.87 -5.41 -4.13
N SER A 147 -19.85 -5.18 -3.28
CA SER A 147 -19.59 -6.06 -2.14
C SER A 147 -20.67 -5.93 -1.04
N GLY A 148 -21.21 -4.72 -0.85
CA GLY A 148 -22.18 -4.38 0.19
C GLY A 148 -21.67 -4.53 1.64
N SER A 149 -20.36 -4.76 1.84
CA SER A 149 -19.78 -5.06 3.16
C SER A 149 -19.08 -3.87 3.81
N GLY A 150 -18.90 -2.78 3.05
CA GLY A 150 -18.02 -1.68 3.42
C GLY A 150 -16.52 -1.94 3.17
N TYR A 151 -16.18 -3.09 2.57
CA TYR A 151 -14.84 -3.50 2.13
C TYR A 151 -14.88 -3.89 0.65
N PHE A 152 -13.74 -4.20 0.03
CA PHE A 152 -13.74 -4.56 -1.39
C PHE A 152 -14.42 -5.89 -1.73
N VAL A 153 -14.60 -6.77 -0.75
CA VAL A 153 -15.24 -8.07 -0.95
C VAL A 153 -16.24 -8.40 0.17
N LYS A 154 -17.12 -9.37 -0.06
CA LYS A 154 -18.27 -9.63 0.83
C LYS A 154 -17.85 -10.25 2.15
N SER A 155 -16.74 -10.99 2.20
CA SER A 155 -16.21 -11.60 3.43
C SER A 155 -15.66 -10.60 4.43
N GLY A 156 -15.56 -9.32 4.06
CA GLY A 156 -15.04 -8.26 4.92
C GLY A 156 -13.65 -7.81 4.49
N ILE A 157 -12.86 -7.37 5.48
CA ILE A 157 -11.55 -6.77 5.24
C ILE A 157 -10.54 -7.80 4.69
N THR A 158 -9.76 -7.37 3.71
CA THR A 158 -8.72 -8.16 3.07
C THR A 158 -7.46 -7.33 2.88
N TRP A 159 -6.37 -7.95 2.42
CA TRP A 159 -5.11 -7.25 2.23
C TRP A 159 -5.17 -6.13 1.17
N VAL A 160 -6.07 -6.23 0.19
CA VAL A 160 -6.27 -5.15 -0.80
C VAL A 160 -6.89 -3.92 -0.17
N ASP A 161 -7.64 -4.06 0.94
CA ASP A 161 -8.16 -2.91 1.65
C ASP A 161 -7.06 -2.06 2.29
N PHE A 162 -6.03 -2.71 2.86
CA PHE A 162 -4.86 -2.01 3.39
C PHE A 162 -4.03 -1.37 2.28
N LEU A 163 -3.89 -2.06 1.15
CA LEU A 163 -3.17 -1.55 -0.03
C LEU A 163 -3.82 -0.26 -0.56
N VAL A 164 -5.12 -0.30 -0.82
CA VAL A 164 -5.84 0.84 -1.39
C VAL A 164 -6.00 1.97 -0.36
N ALA A 165 -6.27 1.68 0.92
CA ALA A 165 -6.38 2.72 1.94
C ALA A 165 -5.06 3.48 2.15
N ASP A 166 -3.92 2.80 2.10
CA ASP A 166 -2.62 3.48 2.16
C ASP A 166 -2.35 4.30 0.89
N TYR A 167 -2.73 3.78 -0.28
CA TYR A 167 -2.65 4.55 -1.53
C TYR A 167 -3.52 5.81 -1.50
N LEU A 168 -4.75 5.73 -1.02
CA LEU A 168 -5.63 6.89 -0.83
C LEU A 168 -5.05 7.86 0.22
N THR A 169 -4.27 7.38 1.18
CA THR A 169 -3.57 8.26 2.14
C THR A 169 -2.49 9.09 1.42
N ASN A 170 -1.84 8.54 0.40
CA ASN A 170 -0.94 9.32 -0.47
C ASN A 170 -1.70 10.37 -1.28
N VAL A 171 -2.90 10.05 -1.75
CA VAL A 171 -3.78 11.03 -2.44
C VAL A 171 -4.20 12.15 -1.49
N VAL A 172 -4.50 11.88 -0.22
CA VAL A 172 -4.79 12.94 0.76
C VAL A 172 -3.60 13.85 0.98
N ILE A 173 -2.40 13.28 1.18
CA ILE A 173 -1.20 14.07 1.50
C ILE A 173 -0.75 14.93 0.32
N HIS A 174 -0.85 14.42 -0.91
CA HIS A 174 -0.29 15.07 -2.10
C HIS A 174 -1.32 15.58 -3.10
N GLY A 175 -2.60 15.32 -2.86
CA GLY A 175 -3.69 15.61 -3.79
C GLY A 175 -4.35 16.96 -3.59
N ASP A 176 -3.89 17.75 -2.61
CA ASP A 176 -4.39 19.10 -2.33
C ASP A 176 -5.92 19.12 -2.10
N GLY A 177 -6.44 18.17 -1.31
CA GLY A 177 -7.86 18.08 -0.92
C GLY A 177 -8.80 17.44 -1.97
N VAL A 178 -8.27 16.89 -3.06
CA VAL A 178 -9.08 16.32 -4.15
C VAL A 178 -9.89 15.10 -3.71
N LEU A 179 -9.36 14.27 -2.82
CA LEU A 179 -10.05 13.05 -2.39
C LEU A 179 -11.30 13.42 -1.60
N GLU A 180 -11.14 14.37 -0.67
CA GLU A 180 -12.19 14.83 0.23
C GLU A 180 -13.29 15.57 -0.53
N SER A 181 -12.91 16.39 -1.52
CA SER A 181 -13.86 17.21 -2.29
C SER A 181 -14.57 16.45 -3.40
N GLN A 182 -13.89 15.58 -4.14
CA GLN A 182 -14.45 14.90 -5.32
C GLN A 182 -14.85 13.45 -5.07
N PHE A 183 -14.22 12.78 -4.10
CA PHE A 183 -14.44 11.36 -3.80
C PHE A 183 -14.70 11.10 -2.30
N PRO A 184 -15.66 11.81 -1.67
CA PRO A 184 -15.89 11.71 -0.22
C PRO A 184 -16.20 10.30 0.26
N ASN A 185 -16.82 9.46 -0.58
CA ASN A 185 -17.08 8.06 -0.26
C ASN A 185 -15.79 7.23 -0.15
N LEU A 186 -14.77 7.53 -0.96
CA LEU A 186 -13.45 6.88 -0.86
C LEU A 186 -12.68 7.40 0.34
N GLU A 187 -12.84 8.67 0.70
CA GLU A 187 -12.29 9.19 1.96
C GLU A 187 -12.94 8.51 3.17
N GLU A 188 -14.26 8.33 3.18
CA GLU A 188 -14.95 7.59 4.24
C GLU A 188 -14.46 6.14 4.33
N TYR A 189 -14.34 5.47 3.19
CA TYR A 189 -13.75 4.13 3.11
C TYR A 189 -12.33 4.10 3.69
N ARG A 190 -11.46 5.02 3.29
CA ARG A 190 -10.08 5.11 3.80
C ARG A 190 -10.07 5.28 5.32
N GLN A 191 -10.88 6.18 5.85
CA GLN A 191 -11.02 6.41 7.28
C GLN A 191 -11.52 5.17 8.02
N ARG A 192 -12.47 4.42 7.44
CA ARG A 192 -12.96 3.16 8.01
C ARG A 192 -11.82 2.15 8.20
N ILE A 193 -10.95 2.01 7.21
CA ILE A 193 -9.78 1.11 7.31
C ILE A 193 -8.81 1.63 8.38
N LEU A 194 -8.42 2.90 8.33
CA LEU A 194 -7.42 3.48 9.25
C LEU A 194 -7.88 3.57 10.70
N ARG A 195 -9.19 3.61 10.95
CA ARG A 195 -9.79 3.60 12.30
C ARG A 195 -10.04 2.20 12.83
N ASN A 196 -9.68 1.15 12.08
CA ASN A 196 -9.88 -0.21 12.55
C ASN A 196 -9.17 -0.42 13.90
N PRO A 197 -9.86 -0.93 14.94
CA PRO A 197 -9.30 -1.06 16.29
C PRO A 197 -7.99 -1.85 16.37
N LYS A 198 -7.75 -2.77 15.43
CA LYS A 198 -6.53 -3.58 15.41
C LYS A 198 -5.29 -2.84 14.89
N ILE A 199 -5.47 -1.73 14.17
CA ILE A 199 -4.34 -0.98 13.59
C ILE A 199 -4.32 0.50 14.00
N LYS A 200 -5.39 1.04 14.60
CA LYS A 200 -5.49 2.48 14.93
C LYS A 200 -4.34 3.00 15.79
N ASP A 201 -3.83 2.18 16.71
CA ASP A 201 -2.73 2.56 17.61
C ASP A 201 -1.39 2.60 16.84
N TYR A 202 -1.21 1.69 15.89
CA TYR A 202 -0.10 1.77 14.95
C TYR A 202 -0.23 2.99 14.02
N ILE A 203 -1.41 3.28 13.49
CA ILE A 203 -1.65 4.45 12.63
C ILE A 203 -1.37 5.77 13.37
N SER A 204 -1.69 5.87 14.66
CA SER A 204 -1.46 7.09 15.46
C SER A 204 -0.02 7.26 15.90
N SER A 205 0.71 6.16 16.12
CA SER A 205 2.10 6.17 16.61
C SER A 205 3.15 6.05 15.50
N ARG A 206 2.80 5.57 14.30
CA ARG A 206 3.75 5.44 13.19
C ARG A 206 4.31 6.81 12.81
N LYS A 207 5.58 6.82 12.42
CA LYS A 207 6.27 8.00 11.90
C LYS A 207 5.45 8.61 10.75
N GLN A 208 5.19 9.91 10.83
CA GLN A 208 4.61 10.64 9.70
C GLN A 208 5.66 10.70 8.59
N SER A 209 5.26 10.30 7.39
CA SER A 209 6.12 10.27 6.21
C SER A 209 5.37 10.83 5.03
N ASP A 210 6.08 11.62 4.21
CA ASP A 210 5.57 12.14 2.94
C ASP A 210 5.47 11.05 1.87
N ILE A 211 5.88 9.81 2.18
CA ILE A 211 5.74 8.61 1.35
C ILE A 211 4.93 7.59 2.12
#